data_AF-A0A8I1DSE7-F1
#
_entry.id   AF-A0A8I1DSE7-F1
#
_cell.length_a   1.000
_cell.length_b   1.000
_cell.length_c   1.000
_cell.angle_alpha   90.00
_cell.angle_beta   90.00
_cell.angle_gamma   90.00
#
_symmetry.space_group_name_H-M   'P 1'
#
loop_
_entity.id
_entity.type
_entity.pdbx_description
1 polymer ?
#
loop_
_entity_poly.entity_id
_entity_poly.type
_entity_poly.pdbx_seq_one_letter_code
_entity_poly.pdbx_strand_id
1 'polypeptide(L)'
;RSQHRNKDKAMQVLAARLKDKEVRERQSKEAAERKSLIGSGDRSERIRTYNFPQGRVTDHRINLTLYRLDEAMEGKLDMLIEPIVQEYQADQLAALSEQE
;
A
#
# COMPACT_ATOMS: atom_id res chain seq x y z
N ARG A 1 19.34 -19.96 -47.60
CA ARG A 1 18.88 -19.14 -46.44
C ARG A 1 17.64 -18.35 -46.88
N SER A 2 16.52 -18.40 -46.16
CA SER A 2 15.24 -17.79 -46.59
C SER A 2 14.96 -16.49 -45.81
N GLN A 3 14.67 -15.39 -46.51
CA GLN A 3 14.35 -14.10 -45.92
C GLN A 3 13.05 -14.15 -45.11
N HIS A 4 12.01 -14.83 -45.61
CA HIS A 4 10.73 -14.97 -44.91
C HIS A 4 10.92 -15.68 -43.56
N ARG A 5 11.64 -16.81 -43.54
CA ARG A 5 11.94 -17.51 -42.29
C ARG A 5 12.77 -16.67 -41.30
N ASN A 6 13.65 -15.80 -41.80
CA ASN A 6 14.40 -14.88 -40.96
C ASN A 6 13.51 -13.76 -40.41
N LYS A 7 12.61 -13.22 -41.23
CA LYS A 7 11.63 -12.19 -40.83
C LYS A 7 10.69 -12.73 -39.76
N ASP A 8 10.15 -13.93 -39.94
CA ASP A 8 9.23 -14.54 -38.97
C ASP A 8 9.89 -14.73 -37.60
N LYS A 9 11.13 -15.23 -37.58
CA LYS A 9 11.93 -15.36 -36.36
C LYS A 9 12.21 -14.00 -35.71
N ALA A 10 12.57 -12.99 -36.51
CA ALA A 10 12.82 -11.65 -36.00
C ALA A 10 11.56 -11.03 -35.36
N MET A 11 10.40 -11.21 -35.99
CA MET A 11 9.12 -10.73 -35.46
C MET A 11 8.71 -11.46 -34.17
N GLN A 12 8.92 -12.77 -34.08
CA GLN A 12 8.67 -13.54 -32.86
C GLN A 12 9.55 -13.05 -31.70
N VAL A 13 10.85 -12.84 -31.95
CA VAL A 13 11.77 -12.33 -30.94
C VAL A 13 11.42 -10.89 -30.54
N LEU A 14 11.05 -10.04 -31.50
CA LEU A 14 10.64 -8.66 -31.23
C LEU A 14 9.39 -8.62 -30.33
N ALA A 15 8.36 -9.39 -30.68
CA ALA A 15 7.13 -9.48 -29.88
C ALA A 15 7.40 -9.96 -28.45
N ALA A 16 8.24 -11.00 -28.30
CA ALA A 16 8.64 -11.49 -26.98
C ALA A 16 9.38 -10.42 -26.16
N ARG A 17 10.32 -9.67 -26.77
CA ARG A 17 11.06 -8.60 -26.10
C ARG A 17 10.18 -7.42 -25.70
N LEU A 18 9.24 -7.02 -26.56
CA LEU A 18 8.29 -5.94 -26.25
C LEU A 18 7.39 -6.33 -25.07
N LYS A 19 6.86 -7.55 -25.07
CA LYS A 19 6.06 -8.08 -23.97
C LYS A 19 6.84 -8.17 -22.67
N ASP A 20 8.07 -8.67 -22.71
CA ASP A 20 8.95 -8.75 -21.54
C ASP A 20 9.26 -7.36 -20.96
N LYS A 21 9.51 -6.36 -21.83
CA LYS A 21 9.69 -4.96 -21.40
C LYS A 21 8.44 -4.43 -20.68
N GLU A 22 7.26 -4.59 -21.26
CA GLU A 22 6.01 -4.12 -20.66
C GLU A 22 5.73 -4.80 -19.31
N VAL A 23 5.92 -6.13 -19.23
CA VAL A 23 5.74 -6.88 -17.99
C VAL A 23 6.70 -6.39 -16.91
N ARG A 24 7.98 -6.15 -17.24
CA ARG A 24 8.96 -5.62 -16.29
C ARG A 24 8.61 -4.21 -15.83
N GLU A 25 8.16 -3.35 -16.72
CA GLU A 25 7.72 -2.00 -16.38
C GLU A 25 6.49 -2.01 -15.47
N ARG A 26 5.53 -2.91 -15.70
CA ARG A 26 4.39 -3.08 -14.81
C ARG A 26 4.81 -3.59 -13.44
N GLN A 27 5.63 -4.64 -13.41
CA GLN A 27 6.13 -5.22 -12.17
C GLN A 27 6.96 -4.24 -11.35
N SER A 28 7.77 -3.40 -12.00
CA SER A 28 8.58 -2.39 -11.31
C SER A 28 7.70 -1.30 -10.69
N LYS A 29 6.63 -0.86 -11.37
CA LYS A 29 5.64 0.07 -10.83
C LYS A 29 4.93 -0.51 -9.62
N GLU A 30 4.39 -1.72 -9.75
CA GLU A 30 3.70 -2.42 -8.64
C GLU A 30 4.64 -2.63 -7.44
N ALA A 31 5.91 -3.00 -7.70
CA ALA A 31 6.90 -3.17 -6.65
C ALA A 31 7.24 -1.85 -5.95
N ALA A 32 7.35 -0.75 -6.70
CA ALA A 32 7.60 0.57 -6.15
C ALA A 32 6.42 1.06 -5.30
N GLU A 33 5.18 0.91 -5.79
CA GLU A 33 3.96 1.24 -5.05
C GLU A 33 3.85 0.42 -3.76
N ARG A 34 4.05 -0.90 -3.85
CA ARG A 34 4.04 -1.79 -2.67
C ARG A 34 5.09 -1.37 -1.63
N LYS A 35 6.30 -1.06 -2.09
CA LYS A 35 7.38 -0.59 -1.20
C LYS A 35 7.02 0.73 -0.54
N SER A 36 6.38 1.65 -1.25
CA SER A 36 5.91 2.92 -0.70
C SER A 36 4.82 2.73 0.37
N LEU A 37 3.91 1.78 0.17
CA LEU A 37 2.80 1.52 1.09
C LEU A 37 3.22 0.78 2.37
N ILE A 38 4.14 -0.18 2.25
CA ILE A 38 4.62 -0.98 3.38
C ILE A 38 5.76 -0.29 4.12
N GLY A 39 6.52 0.57 3.43
CA GLY A 39 7.70 1.22 3.96
C GLY A 39 8.93 0.29 4.01
N SER A 40 9.83 0.56 4.95
CA SER A 40 11.03 -0.23 5.21
C SER A 40 10.76 -1.48 6.04
N GLY A 41 9.59 -1.54 6.69
CA GLY A 41 9.23 -2.60 7.63
C GLY A 41 9.86 -2.44 9.02
N ASP A 42 10.47 -1.29 9.29
CA ASP A 42 11.00 -0.97 10.61
C ASP A 42 9.86 -0.79 11.63
N ARG A 43 10.18 -1.07 12.91
CA ARG A 43 9.23 -0.99 14.02
C ARG A 43 8.74 0.45 14.25
N SER A 44 9.53 1.46 13.86
CA SER A 44 9.16 2.87 13.95
C SER A 44 8.01 3.25 12.99
N GLU A 45 7.87 2.55 11.87
CA GLU A 45 6.85 2.81 10.84
C GLU A 45 5.53 2.06 11.07
N ARG A 46 5.40 1.41 12.24
CA ARG A 46 4.24 0.57 12.54
C ARG A 46 2.99 1.41 12.78
N ILE A 47 2.01 1.24 11.89
CA ILE A 47 0.67 1.85 11.99
C ILE A 47 -0.13 1.44 13.24
N ARG A 48 -0.07 0.17 13.69
CA ARG A 48 -0.87 -0.33 14.82
C ARG A 48 -0.14 -1.31 15.71
N THR A 49 -0.46 -1.31 17.00
CA THR A 49 0.00 -2.29 17.99
C THR A 49 -1.17 -3.02 18.60
N TYR A 50 -1.20 -4.34 18.47
CA TYR A 50 -2.14 -5.21 19.17
C TYR A 50 -1.44 -5.79 20.39
N ASN A 51 -1.96 -5.51 21.58
CA ASN A 51 -1.40 -5.95 22.86
C ASN A 51 -2.42 -6.86 23.56
N PHE A 52 -2.25 -8.17 23.38
CA PHE A 52 -3.14 -9.20 23.93
C PHE A 52 -3.14 -9.25 25.46
N PRO A 53 -1.99 -9.24 26.18
CA PRO A 53 -2.00 -9.27 27.64
C PRO A 53 -2.79 -8.13 28.29
N GLN A 54 -2.87 -6.96 27.64
CA GLN A 54 -3.59 -5.79 28.14
C GLN A 54 -4.91 -5.54 27.41
N GLY A 55 -5.32 -6.44 26.50
CA GLY A 55 -6.59 -6.34 25.76
C GLY A 55 -6.75 -5.05 24.95
N ARG A 56 -5.65 -4.42 24.49
CA ARG A 56 -5.70 -3.11 23.83
C ARG A 56 -5.11 -3.10 22.43
N VAL A 57 -5.63 -2.20 21.61
CA VAL A 57 -5.10 -1.84 20.30
C VAL A 57 -4.77 -0.35 20.29
N THR A 58 -3.57 -0.01 19.81
CA THR A 58 -3.13 1.38 19.65
C THR A 58 -2.84 1.64 18.18
N ASP A 59 -3.47 2.65 17.59
CA ASP A 59 -3.14 3.18 16.26
C ASP A 59 -2.21 4.39 16.40
N HIS A 60 -1.02 4.30 15.82
CA HIS A 60 0.04 5.30 15.95
C HIS A 60 -0.10 6.47 14.98
N ARG A 61 -1.03 6.40 14.01
CA ARG A 61 -1.26 7.51 13.07
C ARG A 61 -1.85 8.73 13.77
N ILE A 62 -2.77 8.48 14.69
CA ILE A 62 -3.50 9.50 15.47
C ILE A 62 -3.31 9.32 16.98
N ASN A 63 -2.41 8.42 17.40
CA ASN A 63 -2.17 8.04 18.80
C ASN A 63 -3.42 7.59 19.58
N LEU A 64 -4.41 6.99 18.90
CA LEU A 64 -5.63 6.46 19.51
C LEU A 64 -5.36 5.10 20.16
N THR A 65 -5.78 4.92 21.41
CA THR A 65 -5.71 3.63 22.12
C THR A 65 -7.10 3.19 22.56
N LEU A 66 -7.50 1.97 22.20
CA LEU A 66 -8.76 1.34 22.59
C LEU A 66 -8.51 0.07 23.41
N TYR A 67 -9.28 -0.13 24.48
CA TYR A 67 -9.25 -1.32 25.34
C TYR A 67 -10.32 -2.34 24.96
N ARG A 68 -10.48 -2.56 23.65
CA ARG A 68 -11.50 -3.45 23.08
C ARG A 68 -10.89 -4.32 21.98
N LEU A 69 -9.75 -4.95 22.30
CA LEU A 69 -9.02 -5.76 21.32
C LEU A 69 -9.88 -6.91 20.77
N ASP A 70 -10.61 -7.60 21.64
CA ASP A 70 -11.42 -8.75 21.22
C ASP A 70 -12.48 -8.36 20.20
N GLU A 71 -13.21 -7.26 20.45
CA GLU A 71 -14.20 -6.72 19.52
C GLU A 71 -13.58 -6.33 18.16
N ALA A 72 -12.39 -5.72 18.19
CA ALA A 72 -11.67 -5.37 16.98
C ALA A 72 -11.23 -6.61 16.19
N MET A 73 -10.80 -7.66 16.89
CA MET A 73 -10.41 -8.95 16.28
C MET A 73 -11.61 -9.73 15.74
N GLU A 74 -12.80 -9.54 16.32
CA GLU A 74 -14.08 -10.05 15.82
C GLU A 74 -14.61 -9.27 14.60
N GLY A 75 -13.94 -8.19 14.18
CA GLY A 75 -14.23 -7.43 12.98
C GLY A 75 -14.97 -6.11 13.20
N LYS A 76 -15.24 -5.71 14.45
CA LYS A 76 -15.83 -4.40 14.77
C LYS A 76 -14.77 -3.30 14.70
N LEU A 77 -14.30 -3.01 13.49
CA LEU A 77 -13.20 -2.08 13.22
C LEU A 77 -13.65 -0.63 13.06
N ASP A 78 -14.95 -0.34 13.00
CA ASP A 78 -15.49 1.01 12.80
C ASP A 78 -14.99 1.99 13.87
N MET A 79 -14.89 1.51 15.13
CA MET A 79 -14.33 2.28 16.26
C MET A 79 -12.86 2.71 16.06
N LEU A 80 -12.11 2.02 15.19
CA LEU A 80 -10.76 2.39 14.81
C LEU A 80 -10.72 3.20 13.52
N ILE A 81 -11.56 2.87 12.55
CA ILE A 81 -11.51 3.46 11.21
C ILE A 81 -12.12 4.86 11.20
N GLU A 82 -13.28 5.06 11.82
CA GLU A 82 -13.98 6.34 11.81
C GLU A 82 -13.13 7.49 12.38
N PRO A 83 -12.48 7.36 13.56
CA PRO A 83 -11.65 8.44 14.08
C PRO A 83 -10.46 8.79 13.18
N ILE A 84 -9.89 7.78 12.50
CA ILE A 84 -8.76 7.98 11.59
C ILE A 84 -9.20 8.74 10.33
N VAL A 85 -10.37 8.41 9.80
CA VAL A 85 -10.93 9.11 8.65
C VAL A 85 -11.27 10.55 9.01
N GLN A 86 -11.83 10.78 10.20
CA GLN A 86 -12.15 12.12 10.69
C GLN A 86 -10.89 12.99 10.85
N GLU A 87 -9.85 12.46 11.49
CA GLU A 87 -8.58 13.19 11.64
C GLU A 87 -7.97 13.52 10.27
N TYR A 88 -7.97 12.55 9.36
CA TYR A 88 -7.45 12.77 8.00
C TYR A 88 -8.24 13.86 7.24
N GLN A 89 -9.56 13.90 7.38
CA GLN A 89 -10.38 14.95 6.79
C GLN A 89 -10.08 16.32 7.41
N ALA A 90 -9.88 16.37 8.73
CA ALA A 90 -9.50 17.59 9.43
C ALA A 90 -8.13 18.11 8.96
N ASP A 91 -7.14 17.23 8.82
CA ASP A 91 -5.80 17.56 8.30
C ASP A 91 -5.87 18.10 6.87
N GLN A 92 -6.68 17.49 5.99
CA GLN A 92 -6.86 17.97 4.63
C GLN A 92 -7.49 19.37 4.58
N LEU A 93 -8.50 19.63 5.42
CA LEU A 93 -9.16 20.93 5.51
C LEU A 93 -8.20 22.00 6.07
N ALA A 94 -7.41 21.65 7.09
CA ALA A 94 -6.40 22.54 7.66
C ALA A 94 -5.34 22.92 6.61
N ALA A 95 -4.80 21.93 5.88
CA ALA A 95 -3.82 22.16 4.82
C ALA A 95 -4.35 23.04 3.67
N LEU A 96 -5.65 22.95 3.36
CA LEU A 96 -6.30 23.84 2.39
C LEU A 96 -6.42 25.27 2.92
N SER A 97 -6.77 25.46 4.20
CA SER A 97 -6.90 26.78 4.81
C SER A 97 -5.57 27.52 4.99
N GLU A 98 -4.46 26.80 5.13
CA GLU A 98 -3.11 27.39 5.21
C GLU A 98 -2.55 27.82 3.84
N GLN A 99 -3.16 27.36 2.74
CA GLN A 99 -2.77 27.74 1.37
C GLN A 99 -3.49 29.00 0.86
N GLU A 100 -4.51 29.49 1.59
CA GLU A 100 -5.18 30.78 1.35
C GLU A 100 -4.49 31.94 2.11
#